data_AF-A0A9E3MIN6-F1
#
_entry.id   AF-A0A9E3MIN6-F1
#
_cell.length_a   1.000
_cell.length_b   1.000
_cell.length_c   1.000
_cell.angle_alpha   90.00
_cell.angle_beta   90.00
_cell.angle_gamma   90.00
#
_symmetry.space_group_name_H-M   'P 1'
#
loop_
_entity.id
_entity.type
_entity.pdbx_description
1 polymer ?
#
loop_
_entity_poly.entity_id
_entity_poly.type
_entity_poly.pdbx_seq_one_letter_code
_entity_poly.pdbx_strand_id
1 'polypeptide(L)'
;MPTQKARRSAHRKARAGKKPTTQAGEFVKEEMHRYKHGARDIKSRKQAIAIGLSEARRSGVKLGPPKKGSAKTRKKAARDTAVGSGKRKPSPSRSRGARKAAATRKRSGRKKS
;
A
#
# COMPACT_ATOMS: atom_id res chain seq x y z
N MET A 1 3.69 1.88 4.63
CA MET A 1 3.13 0.62 5.14
C MET A 1 2.22 1.02 6.27
N PRO A 2 0.97 0.53 6.31
CA PRO A 2 -0.04 1.08 7.19
C PRO A 2 0.32 0.79 8.64
N THR A 3 -0.01 1.71 9.53
CA THR A 3 0.20 1.52 10.97
C THR A 3 -0.65 0.34 11.46
N GLN A 4 -0.19 -0.32 12.53
CA GLN A 4 -0.96 -1.39 13.17
C GLN A 4 -2.35 -0.91 13.60
N LYS A 5 -2.46 0.38 13.93
CA LYS A 5 -3.72 1.05 14.27
C LYS A 5 -4.73 0.96 13.12
N ALA A 6 -4.35 1.35 11.90
CA ALA A 6 -5.25 1.30 10.74
C ALA A 6 -5.74 -0.13 10.46
N ARG A 7 -4.85 -1.12 10.57
CA ARG A 7 -5.21 -2.54 10.40
C ARG A 7 -6.20 -3.02 11.46
N ARG A 8 -5.92 -2.76 12.74
CA ARG A 8 -6.80 -3.13 13.86
C ARG A 8 -8.19 -2.49 13.73
N SER A 9 -8.26 -1.19 13.41
CA SER A 9 -9.52 -0.50 13.20
C SER A 9 -10.32 -1.08 12.02
N ALA A 10 -9.65 -1.39 10.90
CA ALA A 10 -10.29 -2.02 9.75
C ALA A 10 -10.84 -3.42 10.10
N HIS A 11 -10.09 -4.23 10.86
CA HIS A 11 -10.57 -5.52 11.35
C HIS A 11 -11.76 -5.39 12.29
N ARG A 12 -11.77 -4.41 13.20
CA ARG A 12 -12.93 -4.13 14.06
C ARG A 12 -14.17 -3.79 13.23
N LYS A 13 -14.02 -2.94 12.21
CA LYS A 13 -15.11 -2.63 11.27
C LYS A 13 -15.59 -3.84 10.49
N ALA A 14 -14.68 -4.73 10.10
CA ALA A 14 -15.03 -5.98 9.43
C ALA A 14 -15.81 -6.92 10.36
N ARG A 15 -15.38 -7.07 11.63
CA ARG A 15 -16.11 -7.83 12.66
C ARG A 15 -17.49 -7.26 12.93
N ALA A 16 -17.65 -5.95 12.86
CA ALA A 16 -18.92 -5.25 12.97
C ALA A 16 -19.76 -5.27 11.66
N GLY A 17 -19.44 -6.12 10.68
CA GLY A 17 -20.20 -6.27 9.44
C GLY A 17 -20.18 -5.05 8.51
N LYS A 18 -19.28 -4.07 8.72
CA LYS A 18 -19.27 -2.84 7.92
C LYS A 18 -18.74 -3.09 6.50
N LYS A 19 -19.22 -2.31 5.53
CA LYS A 19 -18.85 -2.42 4.11
C LYS A 19 -17.32 -2.28 3.89
N PRO A 20 -16.75 -2.93 2.86
CA PRO A 20 -15.31 -2.83 2.55
C PRO A 20 -14.79 -1.40 2.36
N THR A 21 -15.61 -0.50 1.81
CA THR A 21 -15.27 0.92 1.67
C THR A 21 -15.13 1.62 3.01
N THR A 22 -15.98 1.28 3.98
CA THR A 22 -15.92 1.79 5.35
C THR A 22 -14.69 1.28 6.09
N GLN A 23 -14.30 0.01 5.86
CA GLN A 23 -13.06 -0.56 6.38
C GLN A 23 -11.83 0.15 5.79
N ALA A 24 -11.82 0.35 4.47
CA ALA A 24 -10.76 1.04 3.75
C ALA A 24 -10.60 2.51 4.17
N GLY A 25 -11.69 3.14 4.64
CA GLY A 25 -11.67 4.49 5.18
C GLY A 25 -10.69 4.69 6.34
N GLU A 26 -10.38 3.66 7.12
CA GLU A 26 -9.37 3.74 8.20
C GLU A 26 -7.97 3.99 7.64
N PHE A 27 -7.61 3.32 6.53
CA PHE A 27 -6.33 3.50 5.86
C PHE A 27 -6.23 4.87 5.19
N VAL A 28 -7.31 5.31 4.54
CA VAL A 28 -7.37 6.64 3.92
C VAL A 28 -7.27 7.74 4.97
N LYS A 29 -7.95 7.60 6.11
CA LYS A 29 -7.89 8.55 7.22
C LYS A 29 -6.48 8.67 7.78
N GLU A 30 -5.77 7.55 7.94
CA GLU A 30 -4.38 7.52 8.39
C GLU A 30 -3.44 8.24 7.42
N GLU A 31 -3.50 7.94 6.13
CA GLU A 31 -2.64 8.59 5.12
C GLU A 31 -2.97 10.08 4.97
N MET A 32 -4.24 10.45 5.10
CA MET A 32 -4.65 11.85 5.15
C MET A 32 -4.14 12.56 6.40
N HIS A 33 -4.09 11.87 7.55
CA HIS A 33 -3.50 12.39 8.78
C HIS A 33 -2.01 12.63 8.60
N ARG A 34 -1.27 11.65 8.04
CA ARG A 34 0.15 11.80 7.71
C ARG A 34 0.39 13.00 6.78
N TYR A 35 -0.41 13.14 5.73
CA TYR A 35 -0.35 14.29 4.84
C TYR A 35 -0.57 15.63 5.58
N LYS A 36 -1.59 15.71 6.45
CA LYS A 36 -1.87 16.91 7.25
C LYS A 36 -0.75 17.27 8.21
N HIS A 37 -0.03 16.28 8.74
CA HIS A 37 1.14 16.46 9.61
C HIS A 37 2.44 16.67 8.85
N GLY A 38 2.37 17.00 7.56
CA GLY A 38 3.56 17.39 6.78
C GLY A 38 4.47 16.22 6.37
N ALA A 39 3.93 15.00 6.24
CA ALA A 39 4.70 13.87 5.77
C ALA A 39 5.30 14.14 4.37
N ARG A 40 6.64 14.20 4.30
CA ARG A 40 7.41 14.60 3.10
C ARG A 40 7.22 13.66 1.89
N ASP A 41 6.74 12.44 2.11
CA ASP A 41 6.51 11.42 1.08
C ASP A 41 5.17 11.58 0.35
N ILE A 42 4.24 12.39 0.86
CA ILE A 42 2.91 12.57 0.28
C ILE A 42 2.75 14.02 -0.21
N LYS A 43 2.66 14.18 -1.53
CA LYS A 43 2.63 15.51 -2.18
C LYS A 43 1.22 16.07 -2.37
N SER A 44 0.18 15.26 -2.17
CA SER A 44 -1.21 15.70 -2.33
C SER A 44 -2.22 14.82 -1.59
N ARG A 45 -3.39 15.39 -1.30
CA ARG A 45 -4.55 14.65 -0.75
C ARG A 45 -4.97 13.48 -1.65
N LYS A 46 -4.97 13.68 -2.98
CA LYS A 46 -5.30 12.62 -3.95
C LYS A 46 -4.32 11.44 -3.83
N GLN A 47 -3.04 11.73 -3.61
CA GLN A 47 -2.02 10.71 -3.40
C GLN A 47 -2.22 9.98 -2.07
N ALA A 48 -2.51 10.68 -0.96
CA ALA A 48 -2.83 10.06 0.33
C ALA A 48 -3.98 9.05 0.20
N ILE A 49 -5.07 9.44 -0.48
CA ILE A 49 -6.21 8.56 -0.74
C ILE A 49 -5.77 7.34 -1.56
N ALA A 50 -4.97 7.55 -2.61
CA ALA A 50 -4.49 6.46 -3.45
C ALA A 50 -3.57 5.48 -2.71
N ILE A 51 -2.71 5.98 -1.81
CA ILE A 51 -1.86 5.16 -0.94
C ILE A 51 -2.74 4.37 0.02
N GLY A 52 -3.65 5.02 0.75
CA GLY A 52 -4.56 4.36 1.69
C GLY A 52 -5.41 3.26 1.05
N LEU A 53 -5.97 3.50 -0.15
CA LEU A 53 -6.72 2.48 -0.90
C LEU A 53 -5.83 1.33 -1.41
N SER A 54 -4.55 1.58 -1.68
CA SER A 54 -3.61 0.53 -2.08
C SER A 54 -3.23 -0.34 -0.88
N GLU A 55 -2.97 0.29 0.27
CA GLU A 55 -2.64 -0.40 1.52
C GLU A 55 -3.81 -1.21 2.07
N ALA A 56 -5.04 -0.70 1.98
CA ALA A 56 -6.25 -1.43 2.34
C ALA A 56 -6.38 -2.75 1.57
N ARG A 57 -6.19 -2.73 0.24
CA ARG A 57 -6.22 -3.94 -0.61
C ARG A 57 -5.14 -4.95 -0.21
N ARG A 58 -3.91 -4.47 0.02
CA ARG A 58 -2.80 -5.32 0.47
C ARG A 58 -3.01 -5.90 1.87
N SER A 59 -3.83 -5.23 2.69
CA SER A 59 -4.19 -5.70 4.02
C SER A 59 -5.37 -6.66 4.03
N GLY A 60 -5.89 -7.06 2.85
CA GLY A 60 -6.97 -8.03 2.72
C GLY A 60 -8.38 -7.44 2.71
N VAL A 61 -8.51 -6.10 2.69
CA VAL A 61 -9.84 -5.48 2.51
C VAL A 61 -10.34 -5.78 1.11
N LYS A 62 -11.56 -6.33 1.00
CA LYS A 62 -12.20 -6.76 -0.26
C LYS A 62 -12.71 -5.56 -1.08
N LEU A 63 -11.79 -4.69 -1.51
CA LEU A 63 -12.07 -3.59 -2.42
C LEU A 63 -11.90 -4.04 -3.87
N GLY A 64 -12.93 -3.83 -4.68
CA GLY A 64 -12.84 -4.00 -6.12
C GLY A 64 -11.85 -3.03 -6.79
N PRO A 65 -11.46 -3.30 -8.05
CA PRO A 65 -10.80 -2.31 -8.88
C PRO A 65 -11.72 -1.08 -9.06
N PRO A 66 -11.15 0.12 -9.23
CA PRO A 66 -11.98 1.30 -9.46
C PRO A 66 -12.73 1.17 -10.80
N LYS A 67 -14.03 1.53 -10.79
CA LYS A 67 -14.87 1.50 -12.00
C LYS A 67 -14.34 2.45 -13.08
N LYS A 68 -13.90 3.64 -12.65
CA LYS A 68 -13.32 4.68 -13.52
C LYS A 68 -11.80 4.74 -13.33
N GLY A 69 -11.08 5.06 -14.39
CA GLY A 69 -9.63 5.25 -14.38
C GLY A 69 -8.89 4.42 -15.43
N SER A 70 -7.59 4.65 -15.55
CA SER A 70 -6.77 4.00 -16.57
C SER A 70 -6.63 2.49 -16.34
N ALA A 71 -6.36 1.75 -17.41
CA ALA A 71 -6.06 0.32 -17.36
C ALA A 71 -4.89 0.02 -16.39
N LYS A 72 -3.89 0.91 -16.33
CA LYS A 72 -2.77 0.83 -15.38
C LYS A 72 -3.24 0.85 -13.93
N THR A 73 -4.18 1.73 -13.59
CA THR A 73 -4.75 1.82 -12.23
C THR A 73 -5.53 0.57 -11.87
N ARG A 74 -6.38 0.06 -12.78
CA ARG A 74 -7.12 -1.20 -12.57
C ARG A 74 -6.17 -2.38 -12.36
N LYS A 75 -5.15 -2.51 -13.21
CA LYS A 75 -4.10 -3.55 -13.11
C LYS A 75 -3.33 -3.46 -11.80
N LYS A 76 -3.04 -2.24 -11.32
CA LYS A 76 -2.39 -2.03 -10.02
C LYS A 76 -3.31 -2.44 -8.87
N ALA A 77 -4.58 -2.06 -8.89
CA ALA A 77 -5.55 -2.45 -7.87
C ALA A 77 -5.69 -3.98 -7.78
N ALA A 78 -5.84 -4.67 -8.91
CA ALA A 78 -5.89 -6.12 -8.97
C ALA A 78 -4.61 -6.76 -8.40
N ARG A 79 -3.43 -6.20 -8.73
CA ARG A 79 -2.15 -6.64 -8.16
C ARG A 79 -2.12 -6.47 -6.64
N ASP A 80 -2.54 -5.32 -6.12
CA ASP A 80 -2.54 -5.05 -4.68
C ASP A 80 -3.47 -6.02 -3.92
N THR A 81 -4.62 -6.37 -4.48
CA THR A 81 -5.52 -7.42 -3.96
C THR A 81 -4.88 -8.82 -4.02
N ALA A 82 -4.20 -9.16 -5.12
CA ALA A 82 -3.50 -10.44 -5.25
C ALA A 82 -2.34 -10.59 -4.23
N VAL A 83 -1.67 -9.49 -3.90
CA VAL A 83 -0.66 -9.46 -2.83
C VAL A 83 -1.32 -9.71 -1.47
N GLY A 84 -2.42 -9.01 -1.16
CA GLY A 84 -3.09 -9.16 0.14
C GLY A 84 -3.75 -10.52 0.38
N SER A 85 -4.12 -11.23 -0.70
CA SER A 85 -4.67 -12.59 -0.62
C SER A 85 -3.60 -13.69 -0.57
N GLY A 86 -2.31 -13.35 -0.54
CA GLY A 86 -1.21 -14.32 -0.53
C GLY A 86 -1.02 -15.08 -1.84
N LYS A 87 -1.85 -14.82 -2.86
CA LYS A 87 -1.81 -15.51 -4.17
C LYS A 87 -0.58 -15.14 -5.02
N ARG A 88 0.16 -14.10 -4.64
CA ARG A 88 1.28 -13.58 -5.44
C ARG A 88 2.60 -13.64 -4.68
N LYS A 89 3.47 -14.57 -5.08
CA LYS A 89 4.85 -14.64 -4.61
C LYS A 89 5.72 -13.60 -5.34
N PRO A 90 6.73 -13.00 -4.67
CA PRO A 90 7.73 -12.17 -5.33
C PRO A 90 8.46 -12.97 -6.42
N SER A 91 8.78 -12.35 -7.55
CA SER A 91 9.62 -13.00 -8.57
C SER A 91 11.02 -13.25 -8.01
N PRO A 92 11.53 -14.50 -7.99
CA PRO A 92 12.84 -14.80 -7.44
C PRO A 92 13.97 -14.05 -8.15
N SER A 93 13.90 -13.94 -9.48
CA SER A 93 14.88 -13.19 -10.28
C SER A 93 14.91 -11.70 -9.90
N ARG A 94 13.74 -11.05 -9.83
CA ARG A 94 13.65 -9.64 -9.41
C ARG A 94 14.13 -9.42 -7.98
N SER A 95 13.82 -10.35 -7.07
CA SER A 95 14.31 -10.28 -5.68
C SER A 95 15.84 -10.34 -5.63
N ARG A 96 16.46 -11.29 -6.35
CA ARG A 96 17.92 -11.39 -6.46
C ARG A 96 18.54 -10.12 -7.05
N GLY A 97 17.97 -9.59 -8.14
CA GLY A 97 18.43 -8.35 -8.75
C GLY A 97 18.37 -7.15 -7.79
N ALA A 98 17.26 -6.97 -7.08
CA ALA A 98 17.10 -5.91 -6.09
C ALA A 98 18.11 -6.03 -4.92
N ARG A 99 18.36 -7.26 -4.44
CA ARG A 99 19.38 -7.53 -3.40
C ARG A 99 20.78 -7.19 -3.89
N LYS A 100 21.13 -7.58 -5.11
CA LYS A 100 22.43 -7.26 -5.73
C LYS A 100 22.61 -5.75 -5.86
N ALA A 101 21.61 -5.05 -6.38
CA ALA A 101 21.64 -3.58 -6.50
C ALA A 101 21.81 -2.88 -5.15
N ALA A 102 21.09 -3.33 -4.11
CA ALA A 102 21.22 -2.80 -2.76
C ALA A 102 22.63 -3.02 -2.17
N ALA A 103 23.21 -4.22 -2.39
CA ALA A 103 24.56 -4.55 -1.95
C ALA A 103 25.62 -3.67 -2.66
N THR A 104 25.49 -3.48 -3.98
CA THR A 104 26.39 -2.61 -4.75
C THR A 104 26.30 -1.17 -4.26
N ARG A 105 25.08 -0.65 -4.03
CA ARG A 105 24.88 0.73 -3.53
C ARG A 105 25.50 0.95 -2.15
N LYS A 106 25.44 -0.05 -1.26
CA LYS A 106 26.10 -0.01 0.06
C LYS A 106 27.62 0.08 -0.09
N ARG A 107 28.21 -0.69 -1.02
CA ARG A 107 29.66 -0.69 -1.28
C ARG A 107 30.11 0.64 -1.91
N SER A 108 29.35 1.21 -2.83
CA SER A 108 29.69 2.50 -3.45
C SER A 108 29.51 3.67 -2.50
N GLY A 109 28.52 3.63 -1.59
CA GLY A 109 28.35 4.64 -0.55
C GLY A 109 29.48 4.66 0.47
N ARG A 110 30.00 3.48 0.86
CA ARG A 110 31.16 3.33 1.76
C ARG A 110 32.50 3.76 1.15
N LYS A 111 32.57 3.93 -0.17
CA LYS A 111 33.77 4.43 -0.87
C LYS A 111 33.79 5.95 -1.05
N LYS A 112 32.68 6.63 -0.74
CA LYS A 112 32.52 8.09 -0.86
C LYS A 112 32.46 8.80 0.51
N SER A 113 32.75 8.08 1.59
CA SER A 113 32.95 8.57 2.96
C SER A 113 34.39 8.30 3.34
#